data_AF-A0A7J9TJA0-F1
#
_entry.id   AF-A0A7J9TJA0-F1
#
_cell.length_a   1.000
_cell.length_b   1.000
_cell.length_c   1.000
_cell.angle_alpha   90.00
_cell.angle_beta   90.00
_cell.angle_gamma   90.00
#
_symmetry.space_group_name_H-M   'P 1'
#
loop_
_entity.id
_entity.type
_entity.pdbx_description
1 polymer ?
#
loop_
_entity_poly.entity_id
_entity_poly.type
_entity_poly.pdbx_seq_one_letter_code
_entity_poly.pdbx_strand_id
1 'polypeptide(L)'
;MIKQIPGSHKIIQAVKAGAGKTRETEGINRTGGTGMDTEILEYYIEAGRIASSVRKQTLNTVEEGGRLLDTAEYAEELTRQMGGEAAFPCNISINEIASHYTPLKGDRKFASKDLVKIDIGVHINGYIADTADTIEVDTNHNRTLIKAAREALNAAVNEIQEGVNTKYLGKVIENVIKSYNCVPMTDLTGHSMERYIIHSGVNIPNYGSASYGNVLHAGDVVAVEPFTTLGRGGTRRGEVRIYSLVGNKDSKSLLYQKLLSHFNTLPFTRRWMDEPDKLDNMVLKLHKYPVLMESGGCPVAQAEHTVIVEDKGCRVITA
;
A
#
# COMPACT_ATOMS: atom_id res chain seq x y z
N MET A 1 -3.36 -28.82 19.17
CA MET A 1 -4.12 -28.08 20.20
C MET A 1 -3.67 -26.64 20.16
N ILE A 2 -4.42 -25.79 19.44
CA ILE A 2 -4.08 -24.37 19.25
C ILE A 2 -4.89 -23.57 20.26
N LYS A 3 -4.22 -22.75 21.08
CA LYS A 3 -4.84 -21.94 22.13
C LYS A 3 -5.60 -20.77 21.49
N GLN A 4 -6.89 -20.66 21.81
CA GLN A 4 -7.72 -19.49 21.51
C GLN A 4 -7.16 -18.23 22.20
N ILE A 5 -7.09 -17.13 21.45
CA ILE A 5 -6.83 -15.79 21.99
C ILE A 5 -8.17 -15.20 22.47
N PRO A 6 -8.32 -14.77 23.74
CA PRO A 6 -9.57 -14.21 24.25
C PRO A 6 -9.80 -12.80 23.68
N GLY A 7 -10.95 -12.57 23.03
CA GLY A 7 -11.39 -11.23 22.60
C GLY A 7 -12.19 -11.16 21.30
N SER A 8 -12.11 -12.19 20.44
CA SER A 8 -12.71 -12.17 19.09
C SER A 8 -14.24 -12.29 19.03
N HIS A 9 -14.91 -12.67 20.12
CA HIS A 9 -16.34 -13.00 20.08
C HIS A 9 -17.28 -11.79 20.11
N LYS A 10 -16.85 -10.61 20.61
CA LYS A 10 -17.74 -9.43 20.69
C LYS A 10 -17.87 -8.67 19.36
N ILE A 11 -16.87 -8.73 18.49
CA ILE A 11 -16.88 -8.02 17.20
C ILE A 11 -17.66 -8.82 16.13
N ILE A 12 -17.58 -10.15 16.15
CA ILE A 12 -18.24 -11.02 15.17
C ILE A 12 -19.79 -10.92 15.23
N GLN A 13 -20.37 -10.57 16.38
CA GLN A 13 -21.83 -10.42 16.48
C GLN A 13 -22.37 -9.09 15.90
N ALA A 14 -21.56 -8.03 15.82
CA ALA A 14 -21.99 -6.77 15.21
C ALA A 14 -22.05 -6.85 13.67
N VAL A 15 -21.13 -7.62 13.06
CA VAL A 15 -21.02 -7.74 11.59
C VAL A 15 -22.22 -8.48 10.97
N LYS A 16 -22.87 -9.40 11.69
CA LYS A 16 -24.01 -10.17 11.17
C LYS A 16 -25.36 -9.44 11.19
N ALA A 17 -25.47 -8.31 11.89
CA ALA A 17 -26.74 -7.59 12.03
C ALA A 17 -26.98 -6.50 10.97
N GLY A 18 -25.97 -6.14 10.16
CA GLY A 18 -26.04 -5.01 9.22
C GLY A 18 -26.35 -5.37 7.75
N ALA A 19 -26.52 -6.65 7.43
CA ALA A 19 -26.75 -7.11 6.05
C ALA A 19 -28.20 -6.88 5.59
N GLY A 20 -28.57 -5.62 5.39
CA GLY A 20 -29.91 -5.29 4.91
C GLY A 20 -30.23 -3.81 4.96
N LYS A 21 -29.50 -2.98 4.21
CA LYS A 21 -29.97 -1.67 3.73
C LYS A 21 -29.07 -1.18 2.59
N THR A 22 -29.71 -0.89 1.47
CA THR A 22 -29.15 -0.25 0.27
C THR A 22 -28.43 1.05 0.65
N ARG A 23 -27.14 1.16 0.31
CA ARG A 23 -26.30 2.33 0.63
C ARG A 23 -26.39 3.38 -0.49
N GLU A 24 -27.00 4.50 -0.15
CA GLU A 24 -26.81 5.77 -0.86
C GLU A 24 -25.36 6.25 -0.68
N THR A 25 -24.89 7.03 -1.66
CA THR A 25 -23.56 7.66 -1.66
C THR A 25 -23.47 8.69 -0.54
N GLU A 26 -22.90 8.32 0.60
CA GLU A 26 -22.49 9.28 1.63
C GLU A 26 -21.25 10.03 1.15
N GLY A 27 -21.47 11.22 0.60
CA GLY A 27 -20.43 12.24 0.51
C GLY A 27 -20.10 12.73 1.92
N ILE A 28 -18.81 12.93 2.19
CA ILE A 28 -18.34 13.49 3.46
C ILE A 28 -19.00 14.86 3.65
N ASN A 29 -20.01 14.91 4.52
CA ASN A 29 -20.74 16.10 4.84
C ASN A 29 -19.83 16.97 5.71
N ARG A 30 -19.19 17.99 5.11
CA ARG A 30 -18.33 18.94 5.83
C ARG A 30 -19.18 19.90 6.65
N THR A 31 -19.73 19.42 7.77
CA THR A 31 -20.39 20.25 8.77
C THR A 31 -19.49 20.41 9.99
N GLY A 32 -18.78 21.54 10.06
CA GLY A 32 -18.46 22.30 11.30
C GLY A 32 -17.83 21.61 12.52
N GLY A 33 -17.35 20.37 12.41
CA GLY A 33 -16.58 19.66 13.43
C GLY A 33 -15.33 19.06 12.80
N THR A 34 -14.15 19.37 13.34
CA THR A 34 -12.83 19.09 12.77
C THR A 34 -12.36 17.64 12.94
N GLY A 35 -13.27 16.68 13.10
CA GLY A 35 -12.95 15.29 13.43
C GLY A 35 -13.54 14.28 12.45
N MET A 36 -12.75 13.28 12.09
CA MET A 36 -13.24 12.06 11.42
C MET A 36 -14.29 11.37 12.30
N ASP A 37 -15.35 10.84 11.68
CA ASP A 37 -16.35 10.03 12.38
C ASP A 37 -15.68 8.90 13.18
N THR A 38 -16.14 8.66 14.40
CA THR A 38 -15.48 7.71 15.32
C THR A 38 -15.48 6.28 14.80
N GLU A 39 -16.56 5.85 14.14
CA GLU A 39 -16.65 4.50 13.55
C GLU A 39 -15.68 4.37 12.37
N ILE A 40 -15.60 5.41 11.52
CA ILE A 40 -14.65 5.46 10.39
C ILE A 40 -13.21 5.41 10.89
N LEU A 41 -12.90 6.17 11.93
CA LEU A 41 -11.58 6.17 12.55
C LEU A 41 -11.21 4.78 13.06
N GLU A 42 -12.13 4.09 13.73
CA GLU A 42 -11.91 2.72 14.20
C GLU A 42 -11.60 1.75 13.06
N TYR A 43 -12.26 1.88 11.90
CA TYR A 43 -11.94 1.06 10.72
C TYR A 43 -10.52 1.29 10.21
N TYR A 44 -10.06 2.54 10.13
CA TYR A 44 -8.66 2.83 9.75
C TYR A 44 -7.67 2.30 10.77
N ILE A 45 -7.93 2.51 12.07
CA ILE A 45 -7.04 2.05 13.14
C ILE A 45 -6.91 0.52 13.12
N GLU A 46 -8.03 -0.19 12.95
CA GLU A 46 -8.01 -1.65 12.88
C GLU A 46 -7.31 -2.15 11.61
N ALA A 47 -7.58 -1.55 10.44
CA ALA A 47 -6.85 -1.86 9.21
C ALA A 47 -5.34 -1.66 9.39
N GLY A 48 -4.93 -0.55 10.01
CA GLY A 48 -3.52 -0.22 10.26
C GLY A 48 -2.84 -1.20 11.22
N ARG A 49 -3.53 -1.59 12.29
CA ARG A 49 -3.05 -2.60 13.25
C ARG A 49 -2.83 -3.94 12.57
N ILE A 50 -3.76 -4.38 11.72
CA ILE A 50 -3.64 -5.63 10.97
C ILE A 50 -2.48 -5.51 9.96
N ALA A 51 -2.45 -4.45 9.15
CA ALA A 51 -1.40 -4.23 8.15
C ALA A 51 0.01 -4.23 8.76
N SER A 52 0.23 -3.53 9.88
CA SER A 52 1.51 -3.53 10.60
C SER A 52 1.91 -4.93 11.08
N SER A 53 0.96 -5.66 11.66
CA SER A 53 1.19 -7.03 12.14
C SER A 53 1.50 -8.00 11.01
N VAL A 54 0.76 -7.91 9.89
CA VAL A 54 0.97 -8.74 8.71
C VAL A 54 2.33 -8.40 8.09
N ARG A 55 2.67 -7.13 7.86
CA ARG A 55 3.98 -6.69 7.33
C ARG A 55 5.13 -7.28 8.13
N LYS A 56 5.10 -7.10 9.46
CA LYS A 56 6.14 -7.61 10.38
C LYS A 56 6.29 -9.13 10.30
N GLN A 57 5.19 -9.86 10.22
CA GLN A 57 5.22 -11.33 10.14
C GLN A 57 5.66 -11.84 8.77
N THR A 58 5.18 -11.22 7.69
CA THR A 58 5.56 -11.56 6.30
C THR A 58 7.04 -11.33 6.04
N LEU A 59 7.63 -10.27 6.60
CA LEU A 59 9.08 -10.05 6.50
C LEU A 59 9.90 -11.22 7.06
N ASN A 60 9.38 -11.93 8.07
CA ASN A 60 10.07 -13.09 8.66
C ASN A 60 9.99 -14.36 7.80
N THR A 61 9.19 -14.37 6.72
CA THR A 61 9.12 -15.52 5.80
C THR A 61 10.07 -15.37 4.61
N VAL A 62 10.80 -14.25 4.53
CA VAL A 62 11.75 -13.97 3.44
C VAL A 62 13.10 -14.60 3.80
N GLU A 63 13.37 -15.76 3.20
CA GLU A 63 14.61 -16.52 3.39
C GLU A 63 15.09 -17.12 2.06
N GLU A 64 16.41 -17.34 1.92
CA GLU A 64 17.00 -17.95 0.73
C GLU A 64 16.31 -19.28 0.38
N GLY A 65 15.94 -19.47 -0.90
CA GLY A 65 15.27 -20.67 -1.38
C GLY A 65 13.76 -20.72 -1.13
N GLY A 66 13.23 -19.79 -0.33
CA GLY A 66 11.80 -19.57 -0.13
C GLY A 66 11.10 -19.10 -1.40
N ARG A 67 9.85 -19.52 -1.60
CA ARG A 67 9.06 -19.11 -2.78
C ARG A 67 8.39 -17.78 -2.49
N LEU A 68 8.53 -16.83 -3.42
CA LEU A 68 7.86 -15.53 -3.33
C LEU A 68 6.33 -15.72 -3.22
N LEU A 69 5.78 -16.65 -4.02
CA LEU A 69 4.36 -16.96 -4.00
C LEU A 69 3.85 -17.37 -2.62
N ASP A 70 4.57 -18.26 -1.94
CA ASP A 70 4.18 -18.75 -0.61
C ASP A 70 4.19 -17.60 0.42
N THR A 71 5.14 -16.64 0.30
CA THR A 71 5.18 -15.42 1.13
C THR A 71 4.01 -14.48 0.86
N ALA A 72 3.65 -14.27 -0.42
CA ALA A 72 2.51 -13.42 -0.77
C ALA A 72 1.18 -14.04 -0.30
N GLU A 73 1.00 -15.35 -0.51
CA GLU A 73 -0.20 -16.06 -0.06
C GLU A 73 -0.30 -16.10 1.47
N TYR A 74 0.83 -16.22 2.17
CA TYR A 74 0.89 -16.09 3.63
C TYR A 74 0.37 -14.73 4.10
N ALA A 75 0.86 -13.62 3.51
CA ALA A 75 0.42 -12.27 3.87
C ALA A 75 -1.10 -12.08 3.64
N GLU A 76 -1.58 -12.53 2.49
CA GLU A 76 -2.98 -12.41 2.08
C GLU A 76 -3.90 -13.26 2.99
N GLU A 77 -3.47 -14.46 3.36
CA GLU A 77 -4.23 -15.33 4.27
C GLU A 77 -4.20 -14.82 5.72
N LEU A 78 -3.05 -14.38 6.22
CA LEU A 78 -2.94 -13.82 7.56
C LEU A 78 -3.83 -12.58 7.71
N THR A 79 -3.92 -11.74 6.68
CA THR A 79 -4.83 -10.58 6.64
C THR A 79 -6.28 -11.01 6.91
N ARG A 80 -6.77 -12.05 6.20
CA ARG A 80 -8.12 -12.61 6.39
C ARG A 80 -8.32 -13.20 7.78
N GLN A 81 -7.33 -13.95 8.28
CA GLN A 81 -7.40 -14.56 9.61
C GLN A 81 -7.46 -13.52 10.74
N MET A 82 -6.86 -12.35 10.52
CA MET A 82 -6.90 -11.23 11.46
C MET A 82 -8.17 -10.37 11.34
N GLY A 83 -9.08 -10.69 10.41
CA GLY A 83 -10.37 -10.02 10.23
C GLY A 83 -10.35 -8.85 9.25
N GLY A 84 -9.27 -8.67 8.49
CA GLY A 84 -9.18 -7.70 7.39
C GLY A 84 -9.34 -8.36 6.02
N GLU A 85 -9.39 -7.53 4.99
CA GLU A 85 -9.29 -7.98 3.59
C GLU A 85 -8.13 -7.26 2.91
N ALA A 86 -7.52 -7.87 1.89
CA ALA A 86 -6.40 -7.27 1.19
C ALA A 86 -6.89 -6.09 0.32
N ALA A 87 -6.32 -4.90 0.51
CA ALA A 87 -6.63 -3.71 -0.30
C ALA A 87 -6.02 -3.77 -1.70
N PHE A 88 -4.93 -4.52 -1.85
CA PHE A 88 -4.31 -4.85 -3.13
C PHE A 88 -3.46 -6.12 -2.96
N PRO A 89 -3.05 -6.80 -4.05
CA PRO A 89 -2.23 -8.01 -3.97
C PRO A 89 -0.93 -7.79 -3.22
N CYS A 90 -0.46 -8.74 -2.40
CA CYS A 90 0.83 -8.56 -1.72
C CYS A 90 1.94 -8.34 -2.76
N ASN A 91 2.66 -7.23 -2.60
CA ASN A 91 3.73 -6.81 -3.48
C ASN A 91 5.07 -7.29 -2.89
N ILE A 92 5.86 -8.00 -3.70
CA ILE A 92 7.18 -8.52 -3.35
C ILE A 92 8.17 -8.08 -4.44
N SER A 93 8.71 -6.88 -4.28
CA SER A 93 9.57 -6.26 -5.29
C SER A 93 11.05 -6.46 -4.93
N ILE A 94 11.81 -7.10 -5.82
CA ILE A 94 13.20 -7.51 -5.58
C ILE A 94 14.18 -6.63 -6.38
N ASN A 95 15.27 -6.21 -5.71
CA ASN A 95 16.39 -5.46 -6.29
C ASN A 95 15.94 -4.18 -6.99
N GLU A 96 16.08 -4.09 -8.31
CA GLU A 96 15.73 -2.92 -9.12
C GLU A 96 14.24 -2.72 -9.32
N ILE A 97 13.43 -3.75 -9.08
CA ILE A 97 11.98 -3.62 -9.08
C ILE A 97 11.61 -2.74 -7.89
N ALA A 98 10.95 -1.62 -8.13
CA ALA A 98 10.52 -0.66 -7.13
C ALA A 98 9.15 -1.02 -6.54
N SER A 99 8.13 -1.25 -7.38
CA SER A 99 6.75 -1.51 -6.95
C SER A 99 5.95 -2.29 -8.00
N HIS A 100 4.72 -2.71 -7.65
CA HIS A 100 3.71 -3.39 -8.46
C HIS A 100 4.04 -4.83 -8.88
N TYR A 101 5.05 -5.46 -8.29
CA TYR A 101 5.33 -6.87 -8.51
C TYR A 101 4.62 -7.72 -7.48
N THR A 102 3.60 -8.47 -7.91
CA THR A 102 3.03 -9.58 -7.13
C THR A 102 3.45 -10.91 -7.77
N PRO A 103 3.90 -11.91 -7.01
CA PRO A 103 4.36 -13.17 -7.59
C PRO A 103 3.21 -13.96 -8.22
N LEU A 104 3.52 -14.74 -9.24
CA LEU A 104 2.66 -15.68 -9.94
C LEU A 104 3.21 -17.11 -9.81
N LYS A 105 2.39 -18.09 -10.19
CA LYS A 105 2.83 -19.50 -10.23
C LYS A 105 3.98 -19.65 -11.22
N GLY A 106 5.10 -20.19 -10.73
CA GLY A 106 6.31 -20.43 -11.53
C GLY A 106 7.36 -19.32 -11.44
N ASP A 107 7.09 -18.23 -10.72
CA ASP A 107 8.12 -17.23 -10.44
C ASP A 107 9.28 -17.81 -9.62
N ARG A 108 10.41 -17.09 -9.67
CA ARG A 108 11.65 -17.44 -8.97
C ARG A 108 11.45 -17.57 -7.45
N LYS A 109 12.47 -18.13 -6.81
CA LYS A 109 12.66 -18.14 -5.35
C LYS A 109 13.56 -16.98 -4.91
N PHE A 110 13.50 -16.62 -3.64
CA PHE A 110 14.47 -15.72 -3.02
C PHE A 110 15.88 -16.32 -3.11
N ALA A 111 16.86 -15.45 -3.31
CA ALA A 111 18.28 -15.79 -3.31
C ALA A 111 19.01 -14.89 -2.32
N SER A 112 20.15 -15.37 -1.82
CA SER A 112 21.05 -14.54 -1.02
C SER A 112 21.36 -13.21 -1.72
N LYS A 113 21.39 -12.11 -0.95
CA LYS A 113 21.58 -10.71 -1.38
C LYS A 113 20.40 -10.06 -2.12
N ASP A 114 19.26 -10.73 -2.24
CA ASP A 114 18.05 -10.06 -2.75
C ASP A 114 17.65 -8.92 -1.79
N LEU A 115 17.47 -7.72 -2.34
CA LEU A 115 16.87 -6.58 -1.64
C LEU A 115 15.35 -6.61 -1.85
N VAL A 116 14.62 -7.08 -0.84
CA VAL A 116 13.20 -7.40 -0.93
C VAL A 116 12.37 -6.31 -0.25
N LYS A 117 11.44 -5.73 -1.02
CA LYS A 117 10.39 -4.85 -0.52
C LYS A 117 9.11 -5.66 -0.38
N ILE A 118 8.56 -5.69 0.84
CA ILE A 118 7.25 -6.28 1.12
C ILE A 118 6.29 -5.12 1.34
N ASP A 119 5.25 -5.06 0.52
CA ASP A 119 4.27 -3.99 0.46
C ASP A 119 2.86 -4.61 0.53
N ILE A 120 2.08 -4.14 1.52
CA ILE A 120 0.85 -4.76 2.00
C ILE A 120 -0.22 -3.69 2.28
N GLY A 121 -1.32 -3.82 1.55
CA GLY A 121 -2.55 -3.08 1.81
C GLY A 121 -3.60 -3.94 2.52
N VAL A 122 -4.20 -3.42 3.58
CA VAL A 122 -5.34 -4.02 4.28
C VAL A 122 -6.49 -3.03 4.32
N HIS A 123 -7.73 -3.49 4.22
CA HIS A 123 -8.89 -2.65 4.48
C HIS A 123 -9.91 -3.28 5.42
N ILE A 124 -10.63 -2.42 6.14
CA ILE A 124 -11.88 -2.77 6.83
C ILE A 124 -13.00 -1.94 6.18
N ASN A 125 -14.01 -2.60 5.61
CA ASN A 125 -15.14 -1.92 4.94
C ASN A 125 -14.75 -0.92 3.83
N GLY A 126 -13.57 -1.11 3.23
CA GLY A 126 -12.98 -0.24 2.21
C GLY A 126 -12.11 0.89 2.76
N TYR A 127 -11.97 1.06 4.08
CA TYR A 127 -11.03 2.01 4.67
C TYR A 127 -9.64 1.36 4.76
N ILE A 128 -8.68 1.93 4.03
CA ILE A 128 -7.41 1.29 3.68
C ILE A 128 -6.30 1.73 4.62
N ALA A 129 -5.43 0.78 4.98
CA ALA A 129 -4.11 1.04 5.50
C ALA A 129 -3.08 0.38 4.57
N ASP A 130 -2.13 1.19 4.13
CA ASP A 130 -1.01 0.84 3.28
C ASP A 130 0.32 0.87 4.07
N THR A 131 1.19 -0.10 3.80
CA THR A 131 2.50 -0.16 4.42
C THR A 131 3.47 -1.11 3.73
N ALA A 132 4.72 -0.66 3.70
CA ALA A 132 5.84 -1.40 3.14
C ALA A 132 7.11 -1.26 3.97
N ASP A 133 8.00 -2.23 3.87
CA ASP A 133 9.36 -2.13 4.38
C ASP A 133 10.33 -3.01 3.56
N THR A 134 11.61 -2.72 3.69
CA THR A 134 12.68 -3.39 2.94
C THR A 134 13.60 -4.19 3.85
N ILE A 135 13.95 -5.39 3.43
CA ILE A 135 14.98 -6.25 4.02
C ILE A 135 15.92 -6.81 2.95
N GLU A 136 17.08 -7.28 3.35
CA GLU A 136 18.04 -7.95 2.47
C GLU A 136 18.28 -9.39 2.94
N VAL A 137 18.28 -10.34 2.01
CA VAL A 137 18.46 -11.77 2.32
C VAL A 137 19.91 -12.07 2.64
N ASP A 138 20.18 -12.62 3.83
CA ASP A 138 21.48 -13.05 4.40
C ASP A 138 22.59 -11.99 4.52
N THR A 139 22.48 -10.83 3.88
CA THR A 139 23.52 -9.79 3.87
C THR A 139 22.98 -8.44 4.32
N ASN A 140 23.89 -7.45 4.41
CA ASN A 140 23.58 -6.07 4.76
C ASN A 140 24.30 -5.06 3.84
N HIS A 141 24.56 -5.45 2.58
CA HIS A 141 25.18 -4.59 1.58
C HIS A 141 24.34 -3.35 1.28
N ASN A 142 23.02 -3.49 1.29
CA ASN A 142 22.08 -2.42 0.96
C ASN A 142 21.58 -1.66 2.20
N ARG A 143 22.20 -1.85 3.38
CA ARG A 143 21.78 -1.22 4.64
C ARG A 143 21.64 0.30 4.56
N THR A 144 22.47 0.97 3.75
CA THR A 144 22.42 2.43 3.58
C THR A 144 21.15 2.87 2.86
N LEU A 145 20.71 2.15 1.82
CA LEU A 145 19.45 2.42 1.12
C LEU A 145 18.25 2.22 2.05
N ILE A 146 18.22 1.08 2.76
CA ILE A 146 17.16 0.77 3.72
C ILE A 146 17.07 1.84 4.80
N LYS A 147 18.22 2.24 5.37
CA LYS A 147 18.28 3.29 6.39
C LYS A 147 17.82 4.64 5.82
N ALA A 148 18.26 5.02 4.62
CA ALA A 148 17.86 6.27 3.99
C ALA A 148 16.34 6.34 3.79
N ALA A 149 15.69 5.25 3.34
CA ALA A 149 14.24 5.19 3.17
C ALA A 149 13.50 5.35 4.51
N ARG A 150 13.89 4.60 5.54
CA ARG A 150 13.28 4.65 6.88
C ARG A 150 13.45 6.01 7.57
N GLU A 151 14.63 6.61 7.48
CA GLU A 151 14.89 7.93 8.07
C GLU A 151 14.16 9.04 7.32
N ALA A 152 14.04 8.93 5.99
CA ALA A 152 13.26 9.87 5.20
C ALA A 152 11.76 9.77 5.53
N LEU A 153 11.25 8.55 5.76
CA LEU A 153 9.87 8.32 6.19
C LEU A 153 9.62 8.99 7.55
N ASN A 154 10.47 8.70 8.53
CA ASN A 154 10.36 9.28 9.86
C ASN A 154 10.42 10.82 9.82
N ALA A 155 11.34 11.38 9.04
CA ALA A 155 11.45 12.82 8.88
C ALA A 155 10.19 13.43 8.26
N ALA A 156 9.63 12.81 7.21
CA ALA A 156 8.40 13.29 6.59
C ALA A 156 7.21 13.22 7.56
N VAL A 157 7.03 12.09 8.25
CA VAL A 157 5.94 11.87 9.22
C VAL A 157 5.96 12.91 10.34
N ASN A 158 7.15 13.27 10.85
CA ASN A 158 7.30 14.29 11.89
C ASN A 158 6.89 15.70 11.45
N GLU A 159 6.85 15.95 10.13
CA GLU A 159 6.49 17.24 9.54
C GLU A 159 5.03 17.29 9.09
N ILE A 160 4.27 16.20 9.17
CA ILE A 160 2.86 16.17 8.74
C ILE A 160 1.96 16.79 9.81
N GLN A 161 1.12 17.72 9.39
CA GLN A 161 0.01 18.32 10.14
C GLN A 161 -0.90 19.07 9.17
N GLU A 162 -2.06 19.56 9.66
CA GLU A 162 -2.93 20.48 8.92
C GLU A 162 -2.13 21.63 8.27
N GLY A 163 -2.45 21.94 7.02
CA GLY A 163 -1.88 23.06 6.28
C GLY A 163 -0.51 22.80 5.64
N VAL A 164 0.11 21.64 5.90
CA VAL A 164 1.40 21.29 5.32
C VAL A 164 1.28 21.02 3.83
N ASN A 165 2.16 21.61 3.05
CA ASN A 165 2.20 21.42 1.60
C ASN A 165 3.03 20.18 1.24
N THR A 166 2.52 19.31 0.37
CA THR A 166 3.21 18.06 0.00
C THR A 166 4.54 18.30 -0.71
N LYS A 167 4.74 19.45 -1.37
CA LYS A 167 6.05 19.87 -1.91
C LYS A 167 7.11 20.02 -0.81
N TYR A 168 6.71 20.55 0.36
CA TYR A 168 7.61 20.69 1.50
C TYR A 168 8.02 19.31 2.02
N LEU A 169 7.07 18.39 2.19
CA LEU A 169 7.34 17.01 2.58
C LEU A 169 8.32 16.33 1.60
N GLY A 170 8.11 16.49 0.30
CA GLY A 170 9.06 15.97 -0.68
C GLY A 170 10.45 16.58 -0.58
N LYS A 171 10.57 17.85 -0.18
CA LYS A 171 11.88 18.46 0.07
C LYS A 171 12.55 17.87 1.31
N VAL A 172 11.79 17.59 2.37
CA VAL A 172 12.27 16.90 3.57
C VAL A 172 12.79 15.51 3.21
N ILE A 173 11.99 14.72 2.50
CA ILE A 173 12.34 13.38 2.02
C ILE A 173 13.63 13.43 1.18
N GLU A 174 13.68 14.28 0.16
CA GLU A 174 14.85 14.42 -0.73
C GLU A 174 16.12 14.76 0.06
N ASN A 175 16.05 15.71 0.99
CA ASN A 175 17.22 16.15 1.75
C ASN A 175 17.78 15.01 2.60
N VAL A 176 16.92 14.22 3.25
CA VAL A 176 17.35 13.06 4.02
C VAL A 176 17.98 12.01 3.10
N ILE A 177 17.31 11.63 2.01
CA ILE A 177 17.82 10.63 1.06
C ILE A 177 19.20 11.03 0.51
N LYS A 178 19.37 12.30 0.12
CA LYS A 178 20.65 12.83 -0.40
C LYS A 178 21.76 12.85 0.66
N SER A 179 21.44 13.04 1.94
CA SER A 179 22.43 12.99 3.03
C SER A 179 23.10 11.63 3.19
N TYR A 180 22.44 10.56 2.72
CA TYR A 180 22.99 9.20 2.66
C TYR A 180 23.74 8.90 1.35
N ASN A 181 23.93 9.89 0.48
CA ASN A 181 24.44 9.73 -0.90
C ASN A 181 23.55 8.82 -1.77
N CYS A 182 22.25 8.78 -1.47
CA CYS A 182 21.25 8.08 -2.27
C CYS A 182 20.46 9.07 -3.14
N VAL A 183 19.70 8.52 -4.09
CA VAL A 183 18.84 9.26 -5.01
C VAL A 183 17.38 8.90 -4.75
N PRO A 184 16.46 9.88 -4.61
CA PRO A 184 15.03 9.61 -4.51
C PRO A 184 14.45 9.15 -5.85
N MET A 185 13.46 8.24 -5.82
CA MET A 185 12.67 7.94 -7.03
C MET A 185 11.68 9.07 -7.29
N THR A 186 11.91 9.85 -8.34
CA THR A 186 11.18 11.10 -8.62
C THR A 186 9.79 10.91 -9.23
N ASP A 187 9.53 9.76 -9.84
CA ASP A 187 8.25 9.41 -10.45
C ASP A 187 7.42 8.43 -9.61
N LEU A 188 7.83 8.20 -8.36
CA LEU A 188 7.07 7.50 -7.32
C LEU A 188 6.71 8.48 -6.21
N THR A 189 5.50 8.37 -5.67
CA THR A 189 4.96 9.29 -4.68
C THR A 189 4.03 8.54 -3.76
N GLY A 190 4.05 8.89 -2.47
CA GLY A 190 2.93 8.57 -1.58
C GLY A 190 1.65 9.24 -2.03
N HIS A 191 0.53 8.87 -1.42
CA HIS A 191 -0.78 9.25 -1.91
C HIS A 191 -1.84 9.36 -0.82
N SER A 192 -2.92 10.11 -1.07
CA SER A 192 -4.12 9.98 -0.25
C SER A 192 -4.91 8.72 -0.57
N MET A 193 -5.66 8.25 0.42
CA MET A 193 -6.60 7.15 0.32
C MET A 193 -8.00 7.57 0.76
N GLU A 194 -9.00 7.07 0.06
CA GLU A 194 -10.41 7.15 0.42
C GLU A 194 -11.03 5.75 0.45
N ARG A 195 -12.30 5.67 0.84
CA ARG A 195 -13.00 4.38 0.93
C ARG A 195 -13.04 3.68 -0.43
N TYR A 196 -12.42 2.50 -0.53
CA TYR A 196 -12.20 1.69 -1.74
C TYR A 196 -11.32 2.35 -2.82
N ILE A 197 -10.68 3.47 -2.53
CA ILE A 197 -9.86 4.22 -3.49
C ILE A 197 -8.46 4.32 -2.91
N ILE A 198 -7.55 3.50 -3.45
CA ILE A 198 -6.15 3.50 -3.02
C ILE A 198 -5.44 4.80 -3.39
N HIS A 199 -5.71 5.40 -4.56
CA HIS A 199 -5.15 6.68 -4.97
C HIS A 199 -6.26 7.72 -5.14
N SER A 200 -6.49 8.58 -4.14
CA SER A 200 -7.57 9.60 -4.16
C SER A 200 -7.11 11.00 -4.64
N GLY A 201 -5.91 11.12 -5.18
CA GLY A 201 -5.49 12.26 -6.00
C GLY A 201 -4.60 13.32 -5.31
N VAL A 202 -4.33 13.21 -4.01
CA VAL A 202 -3.22 13.93 -3.37
C VAL A 202 -1.97 13.08 -3.49
N ASN A 203 -0.84 13.68 -3.86
CA ASN A 203 0.45 12.99 -3.94
C ASN A 203 1.46 13.60 -2.97
N ILE A 204 2.20 12.75 -2.27
CA ILE A 204 3.32 13.08 -1.38
C ILE A 204 4.61 12.70 -2.12
N PRO A 205 5.28 13.66 -2.78
CA PRO A 205 6.41 13.34 -3.62
C PRO A 205 7.65 12.94 -2.83
N ASN A 206 8.51 12.16 -3.46
CA ASN A 206 9.83 11.80 -2.95
C ASN A 206 10.88 12.91 -3.11
N TYR A 207 10.51 14.02 -3.75
CA TYR A 207 11.38 15.18 -3.95
C TYR A 207 10.61 16.50 -4.03
N GLY A 208 11.31 17.61 -3.79
CA GLY A 208 10.74 18.94 -3.89
C GLY A 208 10.53 19.38 -5.35
N SER A 209 9.41 19.01 -5.97
CA SER A 209 9.04 19.49 -7.32
C SER A 209 8.07 20.66 -7.28
N ALA A 210 8.15 21.55 -8.27
CA ALA A 210 7.11 22.55 -8.51
C ALA A 210 5.81 21.96 -9.08
N SER A 211 5.84 20.73 -9.60
CA SER A 211 4.65 20.03 -10.14
C SER A 211 3.73 19.46 -9.06
N TYR A 212 4.18 19.43 -7.81
CA TYR A 212 3.37 19.00 -6.66
C TYR A 212 3.07 20.22 -5.78
N GLY A 213 2.01 20.12 -4.97
CA GLY A 213 1.65 21.22 -4.10
C GLY A 213 0.31 21.12 -3.40
N ASN A 214 -0.23 19.91 -3.21
CA ASN A 214 -1.46 19.74 -2.43
C ASN A 214 -1.21 20.19 -0.99
N VAL A 215 -2.26 20.70 -0.33
CA VAL A 215 -2.24 21.01 1.10
C VAL A 215 -2.93 19.86 1.81
N LEU A 216 -2.29 19.34 2.86
CA LEU A 216 -2.87 18.32 3.72
C LEU A 216 -3.84 18.95 4.71
N HIS A 217 -4.96 18.26 4.94
CA HIS A 217 -5.99 18.67 5.88
C HIS A 217 -6.21 17.62 6.97
N ALA A 218 -6.58 18.04 8.16
CA ALA A 218 -6.95 17.18 9.27
C ALA A 218 -8.06 16.22 8.84
N GLY A 219 -7.88 14.95 9.15
CA GLY A 219 -8.72 13.85 8.70
C GLY A 219 -8.30 13.23 7.36
N ASP A 220 -7.37 13.83 6.61
CA ASP A 220 -6.78 13.16 5.45
C ASP A 220 -6.07 11.88 5.89
N VAL A 221 -6.26 10.80 5.14
CA VAL A 221 -5.52 9.55 5.30
C VAL A 221 -4.55 9.41 4.14
N VAL A 222 -3.26 9.37 4.46
CA VAL A 222 -2.21 9.38 3.44
C VAL A 222 -1.17 8.31 3.70
N ALA A 223 -0.74 7.66 2.62
CA ALA A 223 0.44 6.81 2.56
C ALA A 223 1.66 7.68 2.28
N VAL A 224 2.68 7.56 3.13
CA VAL A 224 3.97 8.23 2.98
C VAL A 224 4.99 7.14 2.66
N GLU A 225 5.52 7.11 1.45
CA GLU A 225 6.38 6.02 0.96
C GLU A 225 7.65 6.55 0.28
N PRO A 226 8.72 6.79 1.05
CA PRO A 226 10.00 7.11 0.47
C PRO A 226 10.64 5.93 -0.26
N PHE A 227 11.07 6.16 -1.49
CA PHE A 227 11.86 5.22 -2.29
C PHE A 227 13.26 5.77 -2.54
N THR A 228 14.26 4.92 -2.29
CA THR A 228 15.68 5.26 -2.43
C THR A 228 16.37 4.34 -3.42
N THR A 229 17.31 4.88 -4.18
CA THR A 229 18.17 4.12 -5.09
C THR A 229 19.58 4.69 -5.15
N LEU A 230 20.51 3.95 -5.76
CA LEU A 230 21.81 4.46 -6.24
C LEU A 230 21.81 4.77 -7.74
N GLY A 231 20.67 4.56 -8.41
CA GLY A 231 20.50 4.76 -9.85
C GLY A 231 20.12 6.20 -10.22
N ARG A 232 19.28 6.31 -11.25
CA ARG A 232 18.89 7.59 -11.86
C ARG A 232 17.67 8.24 -11.20
N GLY A 233 16.94 7.50 -10.36
CA GLY A 233 15.77 8.03 -9.65
C GLY A 233 14.53 8.17 -10.53
N GLY A 234 14.39 7.35 -11.57
CA GLY A 234 13.20 7.27 -12.41
C GLY A 234 12.86 5.82 -12.74
N THR A 235 11.65 5.53 -13.18
CA THR A 235 11.19 4.17 -13.49
C THR A 235 11.14 3.86 -14.99
N ARG A 236 11.26 2.58 -15.32
CA ARG A 236 10.79 1.96 -16.55
C ARG A 236 9.67 0.98 -16.22
N ARG A 237 8.76 0.77 -17.18
CA ARG A 237 7.59 -0.11 -17.02
C ARG A 237 7.89 -1.53 -17.52
N GLY A 238 7.50 -2.51 -16.73
CA GLY A 238 7.56 -3.94 -17.06
C GLY A 238 6.20 -4.51 -17.43
N GLU A 239 6.06 -5.81 -17.20
CA GLU A 239 4.81 -6.53 -17.37
C GLU A 239 3.73 -6.06 -16.39
N VAL A 240 2.47 -6.35 -16.69
CA VAL A 240 1.32 -5.99 -15.85
C VAL A 240 0.81 -7.24 -15.15
N ARG A 241 0.75 -7.18 -13.82
CA ARG A 241 0.30 -8.28 -12.95
C ARG A 241 -0.88 -7.89 -12.04
N ILE A 242 -1.15 -6.60 -11.93
CA ILE A 242 -2.17 -6.00 -11.06
C ILE A 242 -3.07 -5.10 -11.91
N TYR A 243 -4.36 -5.17 -11.63
CA TYR A 243 -5.41 -4.47 -12.37
C TYR A 243 -6.43 -3.87 -11.41
N SER A 244 -7.19 -2.85 -11.83
CA SER A 244 -8.39 -2.42 -11.12
C SER A 244 -9.49 -2.05 -12.10
N LEU A 245 -10.74 -2.05 -11.61
CA LEU A 245 -11.87 -1.61 -12.40
C LEU A 245 -11.83 -0.08 -12.55
N VAL A 246 -12.02 0.39 -13.79
CA VAL A 246 -12.34 1.79 -14.04
C VAL A 246 -13.85 1.94 -13.86
N GLY A 247 -14.28 2.92 -13.06
CA GLY A 247 -15.66 3.08 -12.56
C GLY A 247 -16.73 3.22 -13.66
N ASN A 248 -17.16 2.10 -14.23
CA ASN A 248 -18.27 1.97 -15.17
C ASN A 248 -19.29 0.97 -14.60
N LYS A 249 -20.07 1.45 -13.63
CA LYS A 249 -21.04 0.64 -12.88
C LYS A 249 -22.14 0.05 -13.78
N ASP A 250 -22.35 0.63 -14.96
CA ASP A 250 -23.40 0.23 -15.92
C ASP A 250 -22.98 -0.91 -16.87
N SER A 251 -21.78 -1.47 -16.68
CA SER A 251 -21.30 -2.58 -17.50
C SER A 251 -22.19 -3.83 -17.33
N LYS A 252 -22.84 -4.27 -18.41
CA LYS A 252 -23.65 -5.51 -18.43
C LYS A 252 -22.83 -6.81 -18.42
N SER A 253 -21.50 -6.72 -18.37
CA SER A 253 -20.63 -7.91 -18.32
C SER A 253 -20.76 -8.61 -16.97
N LEU A 254 -21.15 -9.89 -16.97
CA LEU A 254 -21.24 -10.70 -15.75
C LEU A 254 -19.89 -10.77 -15.01
N LEU A 255 -18.79 -10.86 -15.75
CA LEU A 255 -17.45 -10.84 -15.16
C LEU A 255 -17.16 -9.50 -14.47
N TYR A 256 -17.53 -8.37 -15.10
CA TYR A 256 -17.35 -7.05 -14.50
C TYR A 256 -18.13 -6.93 -13.19
N GLN A 257 -19.39 -7.36 -13.19
CA GLN A 257 -20.23 -7.31 -11.99
C GLN A 257 -19.69 -8.20 -10.87
N LYS A 258 -19.16 -9.40 -11.20
CA LYS A 258 -18.47 -10.26 -10.22
C LYS A 258 -17.24 -9.58 -9.63
N LEU A 259 -16.36 -9.02 -10.48
CA LEU A 259 -15.18 -8.29 -10.03
C LEU A 259 -15.54 -7.06 -9.18
N LEU A 260 -16.58 -6.31 -9.57
CA LEU A 260 -17.04 -5.14 -8.83
C LEU A 260 -17.59 -5.54 -7.46
N SER A 261 -18.31 -6.66 -7.37
CA SER A 261 -18.84 -7.15 -6.10
C SER A 261 -17.76 -7.63 -5.14
N HIS A 262 -16.64 -8.16 -5.66
CA HIS A 262 -15.53 -8.67 -4.85
C HIS A 262 -14.53 -7.58 -4.47
N PHE A 263 -14.10 -6.79 -5.44
CA PHE A 263 -12.98 -5.85 -5.29
C PHE A 263 -13.42 -4.38 -5.28
N ASN A 264 -14.66 -4.09 -5.69
CA ASN A 264 -15.09 -2.71 -5.93
C ASN A 264 -14.12 -2.01 -6.92
N THR A 265 -13.47 -0.92 -6.52
CA THR A 265 -12.42 -0.23 -7.28
C THR A 265 -11.00 -0.58 -6.84
N LEU A 266 -10.84 -1.49 -5.87
CA LEU A 266 -9.54 -1.89 -5.35
C LEU A 266 -8.73 -2.71 -6.38
N PRO A 267 -7.40 -2.61 -6.37
CA PRO A 267 -6.56 -3.45 -7.20
C PRO A 267 -6.67 -4.94 -6.88
N PHE A 268 -6.56 -5.78 -7.90
CA PHE A 268 -6.57 -7.23 -7.81
C PHE A 268 -5.56 -7.85 -8.78
N THR A 269 -5.25 -9.12 -8.56
CA THR A 269 -4.41 -9.93 -9.47
C THR A 269 -5.16 -11.14 -9.98
N ARG A 270 -4.67 -11.74 -11.07
CA ARG A 270 -5.24 -12.97 -11.65
C ARG A 270 -5.25 -14.13 -10.67
N ARG A 271 -4.29 -14.21 -9.73
CA ARG A 271 -4.26 -15.29 -8.71
C ARG A 271 -5.50 -15.34 -7.82
N TRP A 272 -6.18 -14.20 -7.64
CA TRP A 272 -7.38 -14.11 -6.81
C TRP A 272 -8.67 -14.49 -7.56
N MET A 273 -8.55 -14.89 -8.83
CA MET A 273 -9.69 -15.24 -9.67
C MET A 273 -9.80 -16.75 -9.84
N ASP A 274 -11.04 -17.27 -9.78
CA ASP A 274 -11.31 -18.68 -10.10
C ASP A 274 -10.95 -19.02 -11.56
N GLU A 275 -11.15 -18.06 -12.47
CA GLU A 275 -10.98 -18.23 -13.92
C GLU A 275 -10.13 -17.08 -14.48
N PRO A 276 -8.80 -17.10 -14.26
CA PRO A 276 -7.90 -15.98 -14.59
C PRO A 276 -7.84 -15.64 -16.08
N ASP A 277 -8.05 -16.62 -16.95
CA ASP A 277 -8.00 -16.44 -18.42
C ASP A 277 -9.17 -15.58 -18.93
N LYS A 278 -10.29 -15.54 -18.20
CA LYS A 278 -11.44 -14.69 -18.58
C LYS A 278 -11.11 -13.20 -18.55
N LEU A 279 -10.05 -12.80 -17.83
CA LEU A 279 -9.60 -11.41 -17.77
C LEU A 279 -9.11 -10.88 -19.12
N ASP A 280 -8.61 -11.76 -20.02
CA ASP A 280 -8.08 -11.38 -21.33
C ASP A 280 -9.12 -10.65 -22.18
N ASN A 281 -10.38 -11.05 -22.07
CA ASN A 281 -11.51 -10.45 -22.79
C ASN A 281 -11.85 -9.02 -22.32
N MET A 282 -11.32 -8.59 -21.18
CA MET A 282 -11.64 -7.30 -20.56
C MET A 282 -10.42 -6.44 -20.22
N VAL A 283 -9.20 -6.96 -20.41
CA VAL A 283 -7.96 -6.32 -19.96
C VAL A 283 -7.75 -4.90 -20.51
N LEU A 284 -8.30 -4.58 -21.69
CA LEU A 284 -8.24 -3.26 -22.30
C LEU A 284 -9.14 -2.22 -21.61
N LYS A 285 -10.11 -2.67 -20.82
CA LYS A 285 -11.08 -1.84 -20.08
C LYS A 285 -10.70 -1.65 -18.61
N LEU A 286 -9.59 -2.24 -18.19
CA LEU A 286 -9.08 -2.18 -16.82
C LEU A 286 -7.99 -1.13 -16.73
N HIS A 287 -7.88 -0.52 -15.54
CA HIS A 287 -6.65 0.16 -15.20
C HIS A 287 -5.57 -0.89 -14.94
N LYS A 288 -4.34 -0.59 -15.35
CA LYS A 288 -3.20 -1.49 -15.31
C LYS A 288 -2.10 -0.87 -14.48
N TYR A 289 -1.60 -1.64 -13.51
CA TYR A 289 -0.44 -1.26 -12.72
C TYR A 289 0.76 -2.07 -13.25
N PRO A 290 1.58 -1.50 -14.16
CA PRO A 290 2.77 -2.16 -14.63
C PRO A 290 3.78 -2.24 -13.48
N VAL A 291 4.57 -3.32 -13.46
CA VAL A 291 5.76 -3.43 -12.61
C VAL A 291 6.67 -2.23 -12.88
N LEU A 292 7.03 -1.50 -11.83
CA LEU A 292 7.90 -0.33 -11.94
C LEU A 292 9.30 -0.73 -11.51
N MET A 293 10.29 -0.49 -12.39
CA MET A 293 11.69 -0.82 -12.12
C MET A 293 12.54 0.43 -12.24
N GLU A 294 13.56 0.59 -11.40
CA GLU A 294 14.53 1.67 -11.51
C GLU A 294 15.21 1.66 -12.87
N SER A 295 15.17 2.78 -13.58
CA SER A 295 15.53 2.91 -15.00
C SER A 295 16.95 2.47 -15.35
N GLY A 296 17.93 2.66 -14.47
CA GLY A 296 19.31 2.24 -14.61
C GLY A 296 19.59 0.79 -14.18
N GLY A 297 18.60 0.10 -13.61
CA GLY A 297 18.75 -1.26 -13.10
C GLY A 297 19.41 -1.32 -11.71
N CYS A 298 19.44 -0.20 -10.99
CA CYS A 298 20.00 -0.15 -9.64
C CYS A 298 18.98 -0.61 -8.59
N PRO A 299 19.42 -1.16 -7.44
CA PRO A 299 18.53 -1.56 -6.36
C PRO A 299 17.68 -0.40 -5.83
N VAL A 300 16.47 -0.73 -5.36
CA VAL A 300 15.53 0.20 -4.72
C VAL A 300 15.13 -0.31 -3.35
N ALA A 301 15.16 0.57 -2.35
CA ALA A 301 14.55 0.33 -1.03
C ALA A 301 13.37 1.29 -0.82
N GLN A 302 12.35 0.80 -0.12
CA GLN A 302 11.11 1.47 0.25
C GLN A 302 10.89 1.34 1.76
N ALA A 303 10.32 2.37 2.38
CA ALA A 303 9.70 2.27 3.69
C ALA A 303 8.40 3.07 3.64
N GLU A 304 7.35 2.59 4.29
CA GLU A 304 6.05 3.25 4.17
C GLU A 304 5.15 3.09 5.39
N HIS A 305 4.48 4.18 5.72
CA HIS A 305 3.38 4.20 6.67
C HIS A 305 2.16 4.93 6.16
N THR A 306 1.00 4.46 6.60
CA THR A 306 -0.23 5.23 6.57
C THR A 306 -0.32 6.09 7.81
N VAL A 307 -0.69 7.35 7.60
CA VAL A 307 -0.96 8.31 8.67
C VAL A 307 -2.32 8.96 8.48
N ILE A 308 -2.94 9.34 9.59
CA ILE A 308 -4.11 10.21 9.64
C ILE A 308 -3.62 11.58 10.07
N VAL A 309 -3.84 12.60 9.24
CA VAL A 309 -3.44 13.98 9.52
C VAL A 309 -4.29 14.54 10.66
N GLU A 310 -3.67 15.19 11.64
CA GLU A 310 -4.34 15.85 12.77
C GLU A 310 -4.03 17.37 12.75
N ASP A 311 -4.74 18.16 13.55
CA ASP A 311 -4.50 19.63 13.64
C ASP A 311 -3.05 19.97 14.00
N LYS A 312 -2.43 19.12 14.82
CA LYS A 312 -1.02 19.20 15.22
C LYS A 312 -0.41 17.81 15.13
N GLY A 313 0.44 17.61 14.15
CA GLY A 313 1.07 16.32 13.87
C GLY A 313 0.17 15.39 13.06
N CYS A 314 0.46 14.10 13.17
CA CYS A 314 -0.36 13.05 12.59
C CYS A 314 -0.33 11.80 13.48
N ARG A 315 -1.31 10.92 13.24
CA ARG A 315 -1.35 9.60 13.84
C ARG A 315 -0.85 8.56 12.85
N VAL A 316 0.28 7.95 13.15
CA VAL A 316 0.79 6.80 12.38
C VAL A 316 0.01 5.55 12.77
N ILE A 317 -0.67 4.92 11.81
CA ILE A 317 -1.53 3.76 12.08
C ILE A 317 -0.88 2.42 11.69
N THR A 318 0.24 2.44 10.97
CA THR A 318 0.96 1.23 10.53
C THR A 318 2.39 1.08 11.07
N ALA A 319 2.79 1.81 12.12
CA ALA A 319 4.12 1.69 12.76
C ALA A 319 4.43 0.24 13.19
#